data_AF-A0A2X2IY97-F1
#
_entry.id   AF-A0A2X2IY97-F1
#
_cell.length_a   1.000
_cell.length_b   1.000
_cell.length_c   1.000
_cell.angle_alpha   90.00
_cell.angle_beta   90.00
_cell.angle_gamma   90.00
#
_symmetry.space_group_name_H-M   'P 1'
#
loop_
_entity.id
_entity.type
_entity.pdbx_description
1 polymer ?
#
loop_
_entity_poly.entity_id
_entity_poly.type
_entity_poly.pdbx_seq_one_letter_code
_entity_poly.pdbx_strand_id
1 'polypeptide(L)'
;MKKLLSPLFMGIAAIAFLIVSCNKSDDAPVYDANAQFKTDSVTLKNYVSQNYPAAQYNSETGIWYEILAEGTGNYEYKVVDTLNGKYLKFKPTVKYVGKLLSGSVFDQTDTAKEFEIITNTGYQYPFYSTIIPTWTFAFAPQKIGDMKLGGLTEKGLQKGSKIHIMAPSLYGYQNQAVGTIPANSPLDFVIEVTDIK
;
A
#
# COMPACT_ATOMS: atom_id res chain seq x y z
N MET A 1 46.05 66.53 31.80
CA MET A 1 46.05 66.64 30.32
C MET A 1 45.28 65.45 29.74
N LYS A 2 44.31 65.73 28.85
CA LYS A 2 43.73 64.88 27.76
C LYS A 2 43.39 63.41 28.11
N LYS A 3 42.11 63.07 28.31
CA LYS A 3 41.18 62.48 27.30
C LYS A 3 41.80 61.33 26.48
N LEU A 4 41.25 60.12 26.58
CA LEU A 4 40.48 59.44 25.51
C LEU A 4 40.18 57.96 25.85
N LEU A 5 38.89 57.62 25.78
CA LEU A 5 38.36 56.27 25.65
C LEU A 5 38.75 55.65 24.30
N SER A 6 38.93 54.32 24.26
CA SER A 6 38.57 53.50 23.09
C SER A 6 38.22 52.06 23.53
N PRO A 7 37.15 51.44 22.97
CA PRO A 7 36.67 50.10 23.31
C PRO A 7 37.21 49.02 22.34
N LEU A 8 36.75 47.77 22.56
CA LEU A 8 36.67 46.64 21.62
C LEU A 8 37.77 45.57 21.73
N PHE A 9 37.43 44.38 22.25
CA PHE A 9 37.30 43.13 21.47
C PHE A 9 37.14 41.88 22.37
N MET A 10 36.19 41.01 21.97
CA MET A 10 36.16 39.53 22.07
C MET A 10 36.30 38.84 23.45
N GLY A 11 35.47 37.86 23.82
CA GLY A 11 34.48 37.12 23.04
C GLY A 11 33.71 36.13 23.94
N ILE A 12 32.41 36.04 23.72
CA ILE A 12 31.52 35.04 24.30
C ILE A 12 31.64 33.79 23.42
N ALA A 13 32.12 32.69 24.00
CA ALA A 13 32.13 31.38 23.34
C ALA A 13 30.69 30.84 23.26
N ALA A 14 30.01 31.12 22.15
CA ALA A 14 28.75 30.48 21.81
C ALA A 14 29.04 29.06 21.27
N ILE A 15 28.66 28.06 22.06
CA ILE A 15 28.66 26.66 21.63
C ILE A 15 27.54 26.49 20.59
N ALA A 16 27.93 26.42 19.31
CA ALA A 16 27.02 26.14 18.22
C ALA A 16 26.56 24.68 18.29
N PHE A 17 25.27 24.48 18.56
CA PHE A 17 24.56 23.23 18.30
C PHE A 17 24.59 22.95 16.80
N LEU A 18 25.41 21.99 16.38
CA LEU A 18 25.35 21.41 15.04
C LEU A 18 24.12 20.49 14.98
N ILE A 19 22.99 21.06 14.56
CA ILE A 19 21.88 20.27 14.02
C ILE A 19 22.32 19.69 12.67
N VAL A 20 22.59 18.38 12.64
CA VAL A 20 22.72 17.64 11.38
C VAL A 20 21.31 17.51 10.79
N SER A 21 20.90 18.51 10.04
CA SER A 21 19.79 18.39 9.09
C SER A 21 20.30 17.57 7.91
N CYS A 22 19.76 16.37 7.71
CA CYS A 22 19.99 15.61 6.48
C CYS A 22 19.58 16.48 5.29
N ASN A 23 20.56 16.83 4.43
CA ASN A 23 20.30 17.44 3.14
C ASN A 23 19.42 16.48 2.31
N LYS A 24 18.12 16.79 2.18
CA LYS A 24 17.40 16.39 0.98
C LYS A 24 17.89 17.33 -0.11
N SER A 25 18.75 16.83 -1.00
CA SER A 25 19.14 17.56 -2.20
C SER A 25 17.89 17.80 -3.06
N ASP A 26 17.65 19.05 -3.44
CA ASP A 26 16.54 19.49 -4.31
C ASP A 26 16.61 18.91 -5.74
N ASP A 27 17.63 18.09 -6.03
CA ASP A 27 17.88 17.45 -7.33
C ASP A 27 17.45 15.97 -7.39
N ALA A 28 16.73 15.44 -6.39
CA ALA A 28 16.18 14.09 -6.48
C ALA A 28 15.14 14.04 -7.63
N PRO A 29 15.29 13.12 -8.62
CA PRO A 29 14.34 13.05 -9.72
C PRO A 29 12.93 12.79 -9.17
N VAL A 30 11.97 13.58 -9.65
CA VAL A 30 10.55 13.42 -9.31
C VAL A 30 10.12 12.01 -9.70
N TYR A 31 9.45 11.30 -8.78
CA TYR A 31 8.99 9.95 -9.01
C TYR A 31 7.97 9.89 -10.15
N ASP A 32 8.31 9.17 -11.22
CA ASP A 32 7.41 8.85 -12.32
C ASP A 32 6.70 7.52 -12.06
N ALA A 33 5.52 7.62 -11.45
CA ALA A 33 4.67 6.48 -11.12
C ALA A 33 4.27 5.65 -12.36
N ASN A 34 4.11 6.27 -13.53
CA ASN A 34 3.72 5.58 -14.76
C ASN A 34 4.89 4.80 -15.36
N ALA A 35 6.10 5.38 -15.34
CA ALA A 35 7.31 4.67 -15.74
C ALA A 35 7.57 3.49 -14.79
N GLN A 36 7.43 3.68 -13.48
CA GLN A 36 7.61 2.60 -12.52
C GLN A 36 6.57 1.49 -12.70
N PHE A 37 5.30 1.84 -12.91
CA PHE A 37 4.25 0.85 -13.17
C PHE A 37 4.54 -0.02 -14.40
N LYS A 38 5.11 0.56 -15.47
CA LYS A 38 5.54 -0.20 -16.66
C LYS A 38 6.68 -1.18 -16.33
N THR A 39 7.67 -0.73 -15.55
CA THR A 39 8.77 -1.58 -15.07
C THR A 39 8.25 -2.74 -14.21
N ASP A 40 7.35 -2.44 -13.28
CA ASP A 40 6.71 -3.44 -12.43
C ASP A 40 5.90 -4.44 -13.25
N SER A 41 5.15 -3.96 -14.25
CA SER A 41 4.32 -4.80 -15.12
C SER A 41 5.14 -5.85 -15.87
N VAL A 42 6.31 -5.47 -16.40
CA VAL A 42 7.24 -6.41 -17.05
C VAL A 42 7.80 -7.40 -16.05
N THR A 43 8.22 -6.92 -14.88
CA THR A 43 8.79 -7.75 -13.81
C THR A 43 7.79 -8.79 -13.30
N LEU A 44 6.57 -8.36 -13.00
CA LEU A 44 5.47 -9.21 -12.54
C LEU A 44 5.08 -10.23 -13.61
N LYS A 45 4.94 -9.82 -14.87
CA LYS A 45 4.62 -10.75 -15.95
C LYS A 45 5.66 -11.88 -16.05
N ASN A 46 6.95 -11.56 -15.96
CA ASN A 46 8.01 -12.56 -15.99
C ASN A 46 7.96 -13.47 -14.77
N TYR A 47 7.82 -12.90 -13.57
CA TYR A 47 7.72 -13.65 -12.31
C TYR A 47 6.52 -14.61 -12.34
N VAL A 48 5.33 -14.11 -12.68
CA VAL A 48 4.09 -14.89 -12.70
C VAL A 48 4.13 -15.98 -13.77
N SER A 49 4.61 -15.68 -14.98
CA SER A 49 4.69 -16.68 -16.06
C SER A 49 5.59 -17.86 -15.71
N GLN A 50 6.60 -17.66 -14.86
CA GLN A 50 7.53 -18.70 -14.43
C GLN A 50 7.01 -19.50 -13.23
N ASN A 51 6.34 -18.84 -12.28
CA ASN A 51 6.03 -19.43 -10.97
C ASN A 51 4.54 -19.76 -10.78
N TYR A 52 3.64 -18.99 -11.40
CA TYR A 52 2.19 -19.07 -11.20
C TYR A 52 1.44 -18.97 -12.55
N PRO A 53 1.63 -19.92 -13.48
CA PRO A 53 1.10 -19.83 -14.84
C PRO A 53 -0.45 -19.84 -14.92
N ALA A 54 -1.13 -20.20 -13.84
CA ALA A 54 -2.59 -20.19 -13.74
C ALA A 54 -3.15 -18.87 -13.18
N ALA A 55 -2.30 -17.94 -12.76
CA ALA A 55 -2.74 -16.66 -12.23
C ALA A 55 -3.49 -15.84 -13.28
N GLN A 56 -4.59 -15.24 -12.85
CA GLN A 56 -5.41 -14.32 -13.63
C GLN A 56 -4.76 -12.94 -13.63
N TYR A 57 -4.95 -12.19 -14.72
CA TYR A 57 -4.47 -10.82 -14.85
C TYR A 57 -5.64 -9.83 -14.90
N ASN A 58 -5.68 -8.89 -13.96
CA ASN A 58 -6.62 -7.79 -13.99
C ASN A 58 -6.00 -6.60 -14.76
N SER A 59 -6.49 -6.33 -15.98
CA SER A 59 -5.91 -5.28 -16.84
C SER A 59 -6.17 -3.84 -16.36
N GLU A 60 -7.17 -3.62 -15.51
CA GLU A 60 -7.48 -2.29 -14.96
C GLU A 60 -6.46 -1.87 -13.90
N THR A 61 -5.92 -2.84 -13.15
CA THR A 61 -4.97 -2.62 -12.05
C THR A 61 -3.55 -3.12 -12.37
N GLY A 62 -3.38 -4.00 -13.35
CA GLY A 62 -2.11 -4.70 -13.55
C GLY A 62 -1.77 -5.69 -12.43
N ILE A 63 -2.73 -6.05 -11.58
CA ILE A 63 -2.56 -7.06 -10.53
C ILE A 63 -2.77 -8.45 -11.12
N TRP A 64 -1.88 -9.37 -10.73
CA TRP A 64 -2.05 -10.80 -10.96
C TRP A 64 -2.60 -11.46 -9.71
N TYR A 65 -3.45 -12.48 -9.85
CA TYR A 65 -4.03 -13.17 -8.70
C TYR A 65 -4.47 -14.62 -8.98
N GLU A 66 -4.54 -15.41 -7.92
CA GLU A 66 -5.13 -16.75 -7.90
C GLU A 66 -6.16 -16.84 -6.78
N ILE A 67 -7.36 -17.35 -7.09
CA ILE A 67 -8.33 -17.72 -6.08
C ILE A 67 -7.97 -19.13 -5.60
N LEU A 68 -7.33 -19.20 -4.43
CA LEU A 68 -6.88 -20.46 -3.83
C LEU A 68 -8.02 -21.18 -3.10
N ALA A 69 -9.00 -20.43 -2.59
CA ALA A 69 -10.25 -20.95 -2.06
C ALA A 69 -11.35 -19.90 -2.23
N GLU A 70 -12.50 -20.32 -2.74
CA GLU A 70 -13.70 -19.49 -2.78
C GLU A 70 -14.28 -19.34 -1.37
N GLY A 71 -14.65 -18.11 -1.01
CA GLY A 71 -15.33 -17.87 0.25
C GLY A 71 -16.78 -18.34 0.22
N THR A 72 -17.26 -18.82 1.35
CA THR A 72 -18.64 -19.31 1.50
C THR A 72 -19.52 -18.33 2.30
N GLY A 73 -18.97 -17.17 2.65
CA GLY A 73 -19.70 -16.11 3.34
C GLY A 73 -20.71 -15.38 2.45
N ASN A 74 -21.58 -14.62 3.09
CA ASN A 74 -22.61 -13.77 2.47
C ASN A 74 -22.52 -12.32 2.97
N TYR A 75 -21.31 -11.86 3.28
CA TYR A 75 -21.07 -10.49 3.72
C TYR A 75 -21.43 -9.50 2.61
N GLU A 76 -22.32 -8.57 2.95
CA GLU A 76 -22.79 -7.52 2.05
C GLU A 76 -21.95 -6.26 2.29
N TYR A 77 -21.01 -6.00 1.39
CA TYR A 77 -20.23 -4.76 1.41
C TYR A 77 -21.14 -3.54 1.19
N LYS A 78 -20.93 -2.49 1.99
CA LYS A 78 -21.72 -1.26 1.93
C LYS A 78 -20.83 -0.04 1.84
N VAL A 79 -21.29 0.93 1.05
CA VAL A 79 -20.74 2.28 1.04
C VAL A 79 -21.64 3.15 1.90
N VAL A 80 -21.05 3.72 2.95
CA VAL A 80 -21.74 4.65 3.84
C VAL A 80 -21.54 6.06 3.34
N ASP A 81 -22.65 6.73 3.01
CA ASP A 81 -22.64 8.15 2.66
C ASP A 81 -22.66 9.02 3.92
N THR A 82 -21.75 9.98 3.98
CA THR A 82 -21.63 10.92 5.10
C THR A 82 -21.40 12.32 4.57
N LEU A 83 -21.61 13.34 5.40
CA LEU A 83 -21.34 14.74 5.04
C LEU A 83 -19.89 14.96 4.55
N ASN A 84 -18.95 14.12 5.00
CA ASN A 84 -17.51 14.26 4.73
C ASN A 84 -16.98 13.24 3.70
N GLY A 85 -17.88 12.58 2.95
CA GLY A 85 -17.53 11.64 1.89
C GLY A 85 -18.23 10.30 1.99
N LYS A 86 -17.98 9.46 0.98
CA LYS A 86 -18.50 8.10 0.86
C LYS A 86 -17.41 7.11 1.28
N TYR A 87 -17.75 6.13 2.11
CA TYR A 87 -16.77 5.22 2.69
C TYR A 87 -17.19 3.76 2.57
N LEU A 88 -16.31 2.93 2.02
CA LEU A 88 -16.36 1.48 2.18
C LEU A 88 -15.68 1.13 3.52
N LYS A 89 -16.42 0.47 4.43
CA LYS A 89 -15.95 0.12 5.77
C LYS A 89 -16.28 -1.33 6.10
N PHE A 90 -15.30 -2.08 6.57
CA PHE A 90 -15.47 -3.46 7.02
C PHE A 90 -14.28 -3.88 7.90
N LYS A 91 -14.44 -4.97 8.65
CA LYS A 91 -13.46 -5.55 9.56
C LYS A 91 -13.19 -7.00 9.21
N PRO A 92 -12.19 -7.29 8.37
CA PRO A 92 -11.78 -8.67 8.13
C PRO A 92 -10.95 -9.20 9.30
N THR A 93 -11.03 -10.50 9.55
CA THR A 93 -10.08 -11.24 10.38
C THR A 93 -9.29 -12.17 9.47
N VAL A 94 -7.98 -11.98 9.37
CA VAL A 94 -7.15 -12.69 8.38
C VAL A 94 -5.89 -13.32 8.92
N LYS A 95 -5.45 -14.38 8.23
CA LYS A 95 -4.04 -14.78 8.19
C LYS A 95 -3.43 -14.29 6.89
N TYR A 96 -2.18 -13.84 6.92
CA TYR A 96 -1.47 -13.50 5.68
C TYR A 96 0.03 -13.73 5.77
N VAL A 97 0.65 -13.79 4.59
CA VAL A 97 2.09 -13.70 4.40
C VAL A 97 2.32 -12.69 3.27
N GLY A 98 3.16 -11.70 3.52
CA GLY A 98 3.65 -10.72 2.55
C GLY A 98 5.11 -10.96 2.22
N LYS A 99 5.42 -11.08 0.93
CA LYS A 99 6.75 -11.37 0.38
C LYS A 99 7.14 -10.36 -0.69
N LEU A 100 8.43 -10.15 -0.81
CA LEU A 100 9.02 -9.61 -2.04
C LEU A 100 9.03 -10.71 -3.11
N LEU A 101 9.12 -10.32 -4.39
CA LEU A 101 9.24 -11.29 -5.50
C LEU A 101 10.50 -12.17 -5.41
N SER A 102 11.48 -11.78 -4.59
CA SER A 102 12.65 -12.61 -4.25
C SER A 102 12.32 -13.80 -3.34
N GLY A 103 11.09 -13.87 -2.80
CA GLY A 103 10.65 -14.85 -1.80
C GLY A 103 10.87 -14.42 -0.35
N SER A 104 11.56 -13.30 -0.11
CA SER A 104 11.81 -12.78 1.24
C SER A 104 10.49 -12.33 1.89
N VAL A 105 10.13 -12.93 3.03
CA VAL A 105 8.99 -12.49 3.85
C VAL A 105 9.35 -11.18 4.53
N PHE A 106 8.51 -10.15 4.35
CA PHE A 106 8.66 -8.87 5.04
C PHE A 106 7.65 -8.70 6.18
N ASP A 107 6.49 -9.37 6.11
CA ASP A 107 5.46 -9.32 7.14
C ASP A 107 4.56 -10.55 7.06
N GLN A 108 4.03 -11.01 8.19
CA GLN A 108 3.10 -12.14 8.27
C GLN A 108 2.36 -12.16 9.60
N THR A 109 1.32 -12.99 9.69
CA THR A 109 0.64 -13.26 10.96
C THR A 109 0.73 -14.72 11.37
N ASP A 110 1.13 -14.96 12.62
CA ASP A 110 1.15 -16.30 13.20
C ASP A 110 -0.28 -16.80 13.52
N THR A 111 -1.14 -15.87 13.95
CA THR A 111 -2.55 -16.10 14.24
C THR A 111 -3.41 -15.09 13.48
N ALA A 112 -4.70 -15.41 13.30
CA ALA A 112 -5.59 -14.52 12.56
C ALA A 112 -5.74 -13.18 13.30
N LYS A 113 -5.64 -12.06 12.59
CA LYS A 113 -5.76 -10.70 13.15
C LYS A 113 -6.96 -9.98 12.55
N GLU A 114 -7.77 -9.39 13.41
CA GLU A 114 -8.85 -8.47 13.04
C GLU A 114 -8.31 -7.04 12.97
N PHE A 115 -8.72 -6.28 11.96
CA PHE A 115 -8.45 -4.85 11.85
C PHE A 115 -9.54 -4.19 11.02
N GLU A 116 -9.57 -2.86 10.99
CA GLU A 116 -10.58 -2.10 10.25
C GLU A 116 -10.00 -1.52 8.95
N ILE A 117 -10.68 -1.81 7.83
CA ILE A 117 -10.41 -1.17 6.54
C ILE A 117 -11.44 -0.07 6.34
N ILE A 118 -10.97 1.15 6.18
CA ILE A 118 -11.78 2.31 5.83
C ILE A 118 -11.21 2.89 4.54
N THR A 119 -11.99 2.84 3.48
CA THR A 119 -11.63 3.36 2.16
C THR A 119 -12.56 4.49 1.79
N ASN A 120 -12.02 5.69 1.55
CA ASN A 120 -12.79 6.83 1.07
C ASN A 120 -12.99 6.71 -0.45
N THR A 121 -14.21 6.39 -0.84
CA THR A 121 -14.63 6.18 -2.23
C THR A 121 -15.14 7.46 -2.91
N GLY A 122 -15.06 8.61 -2.22
CA GLY A 122 -15.50 9.92 -2.74
C GLY A 122 -14.45 10.70 -3.53
N TYR A 123 -13.18 10.27 -3.53
CA TYR A 123 -12.07 10.96 -4.21
C TYR A 123 -11.45 10.11 -5.34
N GLN A 124 -10.52 10.71 -6.09
CA GLN A 124 -9.89 10.11 -7.27
C GLN A 124 -9.24 8.75 -6.96
N TYR A 125 -9.42 7.81 -7.88
CA TYR A 125 -8.87 6.46 -7.87
C TYR A 125 -7.33 6.47 -8.05
N PRO A 126 -6.56 5.58 -7.38
CA PRO A 126 -7.00 4.62 -6.36
C PRO A 126 -7.44 5.34 -5.07
N PHE A 127 -8.47 4.79 -4.41
CA PHE A 127 -9.08 5.40 -3.24
C PHE A 127 -8.11 5.55 -2.06
N TYR A 128 -8.24 6.62 -1.29
CA TYR A 128 -7.52 6.77 -0.02
C TYR A 128 -8.05 5.75 0.99
N SER A 129 -7.17 4.93 1.56
CA SER A 129 -7.54 3.82 2.44
C SER A 129 -6.59 3.72 3.63
N THR A 130 -7.07 3.15 4.74
CA THR A 130 -6.26 2.84 5.93
C THR A 130 -5.24 1.72 5.68
N ILE A 131 -5.35 1.03 4.54
CA ILE A 131 -4.45 -0.02 4.08
C ILE A 131 -4.01 0.26 2.64
N ILE A 132 -2.90 -0.36 2.21
CA ILE A 132 -2.39 -0.20 0.84
C ILE A 132 -3.46 -0.57 -0.22
N PRO A 133 -3.49 0.11 -1.38
CA PRO A 133 -4.50 -0.14 -2.41
C PRO A 133 -4.61 -1.60 -2.87
N THR A 134 -3.49 -2.35 -2.89
CA THR A 134 -3.47 -3.79 -3.20
C THR A 134 -4.48 -4.58 -2.38
N TRP A 135 -4.53 -4.35 -1.07
CA TRP A 135 -5.47 -5.05 -0.18
C TRP A 135 -6.91 -4.55 -0.39
N THR A 136 -7.07 -3.25 -0.66
CA THR A 136 -8.40 -2.69 -0.99
C THR A 136 -8.99 -3.37 -2.23
N PHE A 137 -8.20 -3.57 -3.30
CA PHE A 137 -8.64 -4.30 -4.49
C PHE A 137 -8.86 -5.79 -4.27
N ALA A 138 -8.07 -6.41 -3.39
CA ALA A 138 -8.31 -7.81 -3.04
C ALA A 138 -9.68 -7.97 -2.38
N PHE A 139 -9.98 -7.16 -1.36
CA PHE A 139 -11.21 -7.29 -0.57
C PHE A 139 -12.47 -6.75 -1.24
N ALA A 140 -12.40 -5.57 -1.85
CA ALA A 140 -13.61 -4.93 -2.38
C ALA A 140 -14.26 -5.80 -3.47
N PRO A 141 -15.59 -5.78 -3.62
CA PRO A 141 -16.22 -6.28 -4.84
C PRO A 141 -15.84 -5.40 -6.03
N GLN A 142 -16.06 -5.88 -7.25
CA GLN A 142 -15.85 -5.08 -8.46
C GLN A 142 -16.66 -3.77 -8.44
N LYS A 143 -17.88 -3.81 -7.89
CA LYS A 143 -18.78 -2.66 -7.77
C LYS A 143 -19.80 -2.83 -6.64
N ILE A 144 -20.39 -1.71 -6.21
CA ILE A 144 -21.58 -1.65 -5.34
C ILE A 144 -22.57 -0.69 -5.98
N GLY A 145 -23.72 -1.20 -6.43
CA GLY A 145 -24.61 -0.43 -7.31
C GLY A 145 -23.87 0.04 -8.57
N ASP A 146 -23.90 1.35 -8.84
CA ASP A 146 -23.18 1.97 -9.96
C ASP A 146 -21.73 2.35 -9.63
N MET A 147 -21.32 2.27 -8.36
CA MET A 147 -19.97 2.62 -7.94
C MET A 147 -19.00 1.49 -8.29
N LYS A 148 -18.12 1.74 -9.25
CA LYS A 148 -16.99 0.85 -9.55
C LYS A 148 -15.93 0.98 -8.47
N LEU A 149 -15.56 -0.15 -7.88
CA LEU A 149 -14.52 -0.21 -6.85
C LEU A 149 -13.22 -0.85 -7.37
N GLY A 150 -13.29 -1.59 -8.49
CA GLY A 150 -12.11 -2.22 -9.11
C GLY A 150 -11.60 -3.45 -8.35
N GLY A 151 -12.44 -4.05 -7.52
CA GLY A 151 -12.14 -5.29 -6.84
C GLY A 151 -11.79 -6.45 -7.78
N LEU A 152 -10.96 -7.38 -7.31
CA LEU A 152 -10.52 -8.53 -8.12
C LEU A 152 -11.63 -9.58 -8.32
N THR A 153 -12.62 -9.63 -7.43
CA THR A 153 -13.73 -10.59 -7.49
C THR A 153 -15.07 -9.88 -7.53
N GLU A 154 -16.09 -10.51 -8.11
CA GLU A 154 -17.43 -9.92 -8.25
C GLU A 154 -18.03 -9.52 -6.89
N LYS A 155 -17.87 -10.39 -5.87
CA LYS A 155 -18.48 -10.24 -4.54
C LYS A 155 -17.53 -9.72 -3.46
N GLY A 156 -16.26 -9.48 -3.79
CA GLY A 156 -15.22 -9.22 -2.80
C GLY A 156 -14.87 -10.48 -2.01
N LEU A 157 -13.83 -10.40 -1.17
CA LEU A 157 -13.43 -11.55 -0.35
C LEU A 157 -14.44 -11.80 0.76
N GLN A 158 -14.96 -13.01 0.78
CA GLN A 158 -15.88 -13.49 1.79
C GLN A 158 -15.17 -14.32 2.86
N LYS A 159 -15.83 -14.60 3.98
CA LYS A 159 -15.35 -15.61 4.93
C LYS A 159 -15.01 -16.92 4.22
N GLY A 160 -13.85 -17.49 4.53
CA GLY A 160 -13.31 -18.69 3.91
C GLY A 160 -12.49 -18.43 2.64
N SER A 161 -12.50 -17.20 2.10
CA SER A 161 -11.72 -16.90 0.90
C SER A 161 -10.23 -17.01 1.18
N LYS A 162 -9.50 -17.57 0.22
CA LYS A 162 -8.05 -17.54 0.20
C LYS A 162 -7.59 -17.08 -1.17
N ILE A 163 -6.79 -16.01 -1.20
CA ILE A 163 -6.32 -15.39 -2.43
C ILE A 163 -4.81 -15.22 -2.37
N HIS A 164 -4.15 -15.45 -3.51
CA HIS A 164 -2.77 -15.07 -3.75
C HIS A 164 -2.77 -13.90 -4.72
N ILE A 165 -2.11 -12.79 -4.39
CA ILE A 165 -2.10 -11.55 -5.17
C ILE A 165 -0.66 -11.07 -5.36
N MET A 166 -0.31 -10.71 -6.59
CA MET A 166 0.99 -10.13 -6.94
C MET A 166 0.74 -8.78 -7.61
N ALA A 167 1.18 -7.70 -6.97
CA ALA A 167 0.75 -6.34 -7.27
C ALA A 167 1.93 -5.39 -7.52
N PRO A 168 1.78 -4.41 -8.42
CA PRO A 168 2.80 -3.41 -8.70
C PRO A 168 3.03 -2.51 -7.48
N SER A 169 4.25 -1.96 -7.38
CA SER A 169 4.64 -1.05 -6.29
C SER A 169 3.76 0.19 -6.21
N LEU A 170 3.16 0.59 -7.34
CA LEU A 170 2.15 1.66 -7.42
C LEU A 170 1.00 1.48 -6.41
N TYR A 171 0.58 0.24 -6.16
CA TYR A 171 -0.49 -0.11 -5.22
C TYR A 171 0.03 -0.68 -3.88
N GLY A 172 1.34 -0.59 -3.67
CA GLY A 172 2.04 -0.90 -2.43
C GLY A 172 2.64 0.37 -1.82
N TYR A 173 3.96 0.37 -1.66
CA TYR A 173 4.71 1.45 -1.02
C TYR A 173 5.40 2.42 -1.99
N GLN A 174 5.12 2.32 -3.30
CA GLN A 174 5.63 3.20 -4.35
C GLN A 174 7.17 3.33 -4.29
N ASN A 175 7.71 4.56 -4.42
CA ASN A 175 9.15 4.83 -4.36
C ASN A 175 9.70 4.98 -2.93
N GLN A 176 8.95 4.56 -1.91
CA GLN A 176 9.38 4.65 -0.52
C GLN A 176 9.90 3.30 -0.05
N ALA A 177 11.06 3.30 0.60
CA ALA A 177 11.51 2.15 1.36
C ALA A 177 10.78 2.12 2.71
N VAL A 178 10.22 0.97 3.09
CA VAL A 178 9.43 0.80 4.32
C VAL A 178 9.90 -0.47 5.04
N GLY A 179 10.54 -0.30 6.20
CA GLY A 179 11.12 -1.43 6.93
C GLY A 179 12.13 -2.19 6.07
N THR A 180 11.86 -3.47 5.81
CA THR A 180 12.68 -4.34 4.95
C THR A 180 12.28 -4.30 3.47
N ILE A 181 11.25 -3.53 3.10
CA ILE A 181 10.75 -3.39 1.74
C ILE A 181 11.53 -2.28 1.03
N PRO A 182 12.31 -2.58 -0.03
CA PRO A 182 12.96 -1.54 -0.83
C PRO A 182 11.94 -0.66 -1.56
N ALA A 183 12.36 0.56 -1.91
CA ALA A 183 11.60 1.40 -2.83
C ALA A 183 11.32 0.67 -4.16
N ASN A 184 10.18 0.97 -4.78
CA ASN A 184 9.75 0.43 -6.07
C ASN A 184 9.60 -1.11 -6.09
N SER A 185 9.22 -1.71 -4.96
CA SER A 185 9.06 -3.17 -4.86
C SER A 185 7.62 -3.62 -5.18
N PRO A 186 7.41 -4.45 -6.22
CA PRO A 186 6.20 -5.23 -6.34
C PRO A 186 6.04 -6.18 -5.14
N LEU A 187 4.80 -6.45 -4.75
CA LEU A 187 4.48 -7.22 -3.56
C LEU A 187 3.75 -8.51 -3.94
N ASP A 188 4.02 -9.58 -3.20
CA ASP A 188 3.38 -10.90 -3.30
C ASP A 188 2.72 -11.19 -1.94
N PHE A 189 1.41 -11.35 -1.91
CA PHE A 189 0.66 -11.67 -0.70
C PHE A 189 -0.19 -12.91 -0.88
N VAL A 190 -0.21 -13.76 0.14
CA VAL A 190 -1.28 -14.74 0.34
C VAL A 190 -2.13 -14.29 1.52
N ILE A 191 -3.44 -14.15 1.32
CA ILE A 191 -4.41 -13.70 2.32
C ILE A 191 -5.48 -14.78 2.48
N GLU A 192 -5.76 -15.17 3.73
CA GLU A 192 -6.83 -16.07 4.11
C GLU A 192 -7.81 -15.35 5.04
N VAL A 193 -9.07 -15.26 4.63
CA VAL A 193 -10.13 -14.57 5.38
C VAL A 193 -10.85 -15.55 6.29
N THR A 194 -10.57 -15.46 7.58
CA THR A 194 -11.19 -16.33 8.59
C THR A 194 -12.55 -15.80 9.07
N ASP A 195 -12.78 -14.49 9.00
CA ASP A 195 -14.05 -13.85 9.31
C ASP A 195 -14.13 -12.44 8.65
N ILE A 196 -15.33 -11.87 8.56
CA ILE A 196 -15.55 -10.49 8.07
C ILE A 196 -16.84 -9.90 8.66
N LYS A 197 -16.81 -8.62 9.03
CA LYS A 197 -17.91 -7.87 9.67
C LYS A 197 -18.01 -6.45 9.14
#